data_AF-A0A3C0GJI3-F1
#
_entry.id   AF-A0A3C0GJI3-F1
#
_cell.length_a   1.000
_cell.length_b   1.000
_cell.length_c   1.000
_cell.angle_alpha   90.00
_cell.angle_beta   90.00
_cell.angle_gamma   90.00
#
_symmetry.space_group_name_H-M   'P 1'
#
loop_
_entity.id
_entity.type
_entity.pdbx_description
1 polymer ?
#
loop_
_entity_poly.entity_id
_entity_poly.type
_entity_poly.pdbx_seq_one_letter_code
_entity_poly.pdbx_strand_id
1 'polypeptide(L)'
;MTRGEALQVIRDYDLFGINVNSFIGVYLKTDNRTGKHMVYFLELEEWAELDDNHVERVSPDQVPALHEEFISRVVPLKITCRTP
;
A
#
# COMPACT_ATOMS: atom_id res chain seq x y z
N MET A 1 -0.61 4.10 -11.69
CA MET A 1 0.34 3.74 -10.62
C MET A 1 0.90 2.37 -10.90
N THR A 2 2.22 2.25 -10.86
CA THR A 2 2.96 0.99 -11.00
C THR A 2 3.11 0.33 -9.63
N ARG A 3 2.88 -0.99 -9.56
CA ARG A 3 3.11 -1.78 -8.33
C ARG A 3 4.54 -1.57 -7.83
N GLY A 4 4.69 -1.17 -6.57
CA GLY A 4 5.96 -0.82 -5.94
C GLY A 4 6.20 0.68 -5.78
N GLU A 5 5.45 1.54 -6.47
CA GLU A 5 5.58 2.99 -6.33
C GLU A 5 5.40 3.44 -4.88
N ALA A 6 6.17 4.46 -4.50
CA ALA A 6 6.03 5.12 -3.22
C ALA A 6 4.84 6.10 -3.24
N LEU A 7 3.93 5.94 -2.27
CA LEU A 7 2.83 6.85 -2.02
C LEU A 7 3.01 7.52 -0.67
N GLN A 8 2.89 8.84 -0.62
CA GLN A 8 2.84 9.58 0.63
C GLN A 8 1.39 9.84 1.01
N VAL A 9 1.05 9.59 2.27
CA VAL A 9 -0.27 9.93 2.80
C VAL A 9 -0.33 11.44 3.06
N ILE A 10 -1.33 12.11 2.49
CA ILE A 10 -1.48 13.57 2.56
C ILE A 10 -2.64 14.02 3.46
N ARG A 11 -3.35 13.08 4.09
CA ARG A 11 -4.45 13.35 5.03
C ARG A 11 -4.38 12.44 6.25
N ASP A 12 -5.03 12.88 7.32
CA ASP A 12 -5.13 12.06 8.53
C ASP A 12 -5.85 10.75 8.24
N TYR A 13 -5.21 9.65 8.63
CA TYR A 13 -5.74 8.31 8.51
C TYR A 13 -5.28 7.52 9.72
N ASP A 14 -6.22 7.07 10.54
CA ASP A 14 -5.92 6.25 11.70
C ASP A 14 -5.79 4.78 11.29
N LEU A 15 -4.56 4.28 11.33
CA LEU A 15 -4.23 2.88 11.10
C LEU A 15 -3.96 2.23 12.45
N PHE A 16 -4.99 1.61 13.02
CA PHE A 16 -4.92 0.91 14.31
C PHE A 16 -4.41 1.78 15.48
N GLY A 17 -4.84 3.04 15.56
CA GLY A 17 -4.41 3.98 16.61
C GLY A 17 -3.14 4.76 16.26
N ILE A 18 -2.57 4.57 15.07
CA ILE A 18 -1.43 5.34 14.55
C ILE A 18 -1.93 6.22 13.40
N ASN A 19 -1.82 7.53 13.54
CA ASN A 19 -2.06 8.43 12.41
C ASN A 19 -0.89 8.34 11.43
N VAL A 20 -1.19 7.88 10.21
CA VAL A 20 -0.19 7.67 9.15
C VAL A 20 -0.06 8.86 8.19
N ASN A 21 -0.58 10.04 8.53
CA ASN A 21 -0.32 11.26 7.78
C ASN A 21 1.19 11.48 7.59
N SER A 22 1.60 11.81 6.37
CA SER A 22 2.98 12.00 5.92
C SER A 22 3.85 10.74 5.88
N PHE A 23 3.30 9.56 6.21
CA PHE A 23 4.03 8.30 6.02
C PHE A 23 4.11 7.94 4.55
N ILE A 24 5.19 7.25 4.20
CA ILE A 24 5.40 6.68 2.87
C ILE A 24 5.05 5.19 2.91
N GLY A 25 4.16 4.79 2.02
CA GLY A 25 3.79 3.40 1.82
C GLY A 25 4.12 2.91 0.41
N VAL A 26 4.14 1.59 0.26
CA VAL A 26 4.34 0.89 -1.00
C VAL A 26 2.99 0.60 -1.64
N TYR A 27 2.73 1.12 -2.84
CA TYR A 27 1.52 0.80 -3.59
C TYR A 27 1.57 -0.63 -4.14
N LEU A 28 0.52 -1.43 -3.91
CA LEU A 28 0.43 -2.79 -4.46
C LEU A 28 -0.54 -2.91 -5.62
N LYS A 29 -1.74 -2.39 -5.46
CA LYS A 29 -2.83 -2.44 -6.44
C LYS A 29 -3.96 -1.49 -6.02
N THR A 30 -4.85 -1.20 -6.95
CA THR A 30 -6.17 -0.64 -6.63
C THR A 30 -7.19 -1.78 -6.60
N ASP A 31 -8.06 -1.81 -5.59
CA ASP A 31 -9.25 -2.66 -5.59
C ASP A 31 -10.28 -2.07 -6.57
N ASN A 32 -10.56 -2.79 -7.66
CA ASN A 32 -11.49 -2.37 -8.70
C ASN A 32 -12.93 -2.21 -8.19
N ARG A 33 -13.29 -2.79 -7.04
CA ARG A 33 -14.64 -2.68 -6.47
C ARG A 33 -14.82 -1.40 -5.68
N THR A 34 -13.83 -1.02 -4.89
CA THR A 34 -13.92 0.12 -3.97
C THR A 34 -13.22 1.37 -4.49
N GLY A 35 -12.34 1.23 -5.50
CA GLY A 35 -11.47 2.29 -5.98
C GLY A 35 -10.29 2.59 -5.06
N LYS A 36 -10.16 1.89 -3.93
CA LYS A 36 -9.10 2.17 -2.95
C LYS A 36 -7.79 1.52 -3.35
N HIS A 37 -6.69 2.22 -3.08
CA HIS A 37 -5.34 1.73 -3.17
C HIS A 37 -4.99 0.89 -1.95
N MET A 38 -4.50 -0.31 -2.21
CA MET A 38 -3.89 -1.17 -1.21
C MET A 38 -2.43 -0.78 -1.07
N VAL A 39 -2.08 -0.25 0.10
CA VAL A 39 -0.76 0.30 0.42
C VAL A 39 -0.20 -0.44 1.63
N TYR A 40 1.10 -0.78 1.59
CA TYR A 40 1.80 -1.38 2.71
C TYR A 40 2.81 -0.41 3.31
N PHE A 41 2.79 -0.23 4.63
CA PHE A 41 3.76 0.60 5.34
C PHE A 41 4.86 -0.28 5.92
N LEU A 42 6.06 -0.24 5.32
CA LEU A 42 7.20 -1.05 5.74
C LEU A 42 7.58 -0.83 7.22
N GLU A 43 7.49 0.41 7.71
CA GLU A 43 7.85 0.77 9.09
C GLU A 43 6.84 0.29 10.14
N LEU A 44 5.58 0.15 9.74
CA LEU A 44 4.49 -0.27 10.63
C LEU A 44 4.20 -1.77 10.49
N GLU A 45 4.70 -2.40 9.44
CA GLU A 45 4.35 -3.76 9.02
C GLU A 45 2.84 -3.96 8.79
N GLU A 46 2.14 -2.89 8.39
CA GLU A 46 0.68 -2.87 8.28
C GLU A 46 0.17 -2.50 6.88
N TRP A 47 -1.05 -2.97 6.59
CA TRP A 47 -1.77 -2.70 5.35
C TRP A 47 -2.82 -1.62 5.54
N ALA A 48 -2.95 -0.71 4.58
CA ALA A 48 -4.03 0.25 4.52
C ALA A 48 -4.77 0.22 3.18
N GLU A 49 -6.06 0.55 3.24
CA GLU A 49 -6.87 0.87 2.07
C GLU A 49 -7.14 2.37 2.05
N LEU A 50 -6.53 3.07 1.10
CA LEU A 50 -6.55 4.53 0.97
C LEU A 50 -7.21 4.91 -0.35
N ASP A 51 -8.07 5.93 -0.37
CA ASP A 51 -8.58 6.47 -1.65
C ASP A 51 -7.63 7.49 -2.28
N ASP A 52 -7.91 7.91 -3.52
CA ASP A 52 -7.09 8.88 -4.28
C ASP A 52 -6.88 10.22 -3.52
N ASN A 53 -7.79 10.62 -2.62
CA ASN A 53 -7.69 11.88 -1.88
C ASN A 53 -6.81 11.78 -0.64
N HIS A 54 -6.41 10.57 -0.24
CA HIS A 54 -5.53 10.33 0.90
C HIS A 54 -4.06 10.27 0.51
N VAL A 55 -3.72 10.10 -0.77
CA VAL A 55 -2.35 9.80 -1.20
C VAL A 55 -1.87 10.67 -2.35
N GLU A 56 -0.56 10.86 -2.41
CA GLU A 56 0.13 11.41 -3.57
C GLU A 56 1.32 10.52 -3.97
N ARG A 57 1.69 10.56 -5.27
CA ARG A 57 2.84 9.82 -5.79
C ARG A 57 4.12 10.60 -5.49
N VAL A 58 5.04 10.02 -4.73
CA VAL A 58 6.32 10.67 -4.37
C VAL A 58 7.28 10.75 -5.56
N SER A 59 7.38 9.66 -6.32
CA SER A 59 8.20 9.59 -7.54
C SER A 59 7.43 8.78 -8.59
N PRO A 60 6.57 9.46 -9.35
CA PRO A 60 5.78 8.84 -10.41
C PRO A 60 6.64 7.96 -11.31
N ASP A 61 6.17 6.74 -11.55
CA ASP A 61 6.76 5.77 -12.48
C ASP A 61 8.16 5.28 -12.06
N GLN A 62 8.55 5.51 -10.79
CA GLN A 62 9.77 4.98 -10.18
C GLN A 62 9.44 4.06 -9.01
N VAL A 63 10.09 2.89 -8.99
CA VAL A 63 10.01 1.94 -7.89
C VAL A 63 11.35 1.96 -7.16
N PRO A 64 11.40 2.38 -5.89
CA PRO A 64 12.62 2.30 -5.09
C PRO A 64 13.13 0.86 -4.98
N ALA A 65 14.44 0.65 -5.01
CA ALA A 65 15.04 -0.69 -4.96
C ALA A 65 14.59 -1.52 -3.72
N LEU A 66 14.41 -0.86 -2.56
CA LEU A 66 13.87 -1.48 -1.36
C LEU A 66 12.44 -2.03 -1.59
N HIS A 67 11.63 -1.30 -2.34
CA HIS A 67 10.26 -1.72 -2.66
C HIS A 67 10.25 -2.85 -3.68
N GLU A 68 11.19 -2.86 -4.64
CA GLU A 68 11.33 -3.96 -5.62
C GLU A 68 11.55 -5.31 -4.92
N GLU A 69 12.45 -5.36 -3.94
CA GLU A 69 12.70 -6.57 -3.16
C GLU A 69 11.42 -7.00 -2.42
N PHE A 70 10.74 -6.08 -1.74
CA PHE A 70 9.51 -6.35 -1.02
C PHE A 70 8.41 -6.89 -1.94
N ILE A 71 8.07 -6.17 -3.02
CA ILE A 71 6.96 -6.56 -3.91
C ILE A 71 7.22 -7.88 -4.64
N SER A 72 8.50 -8.27 -4.83
CA SER A 72 8.87 -9.56 -5.43
C SER A 72 8.43 -10.76 -4.58
N ARG A 73 8.27 -10.56 -3.26
CA ARG A 73 7.87 -11.59 -2.29
C ARG A 73 6.38 -11.56 -1.99
N VAL A 74 5.71 -10.41 -2.19
CA VAL A 74 4.28 -10.27 -1.97
C VAL A 74 3.51 -10.95 -3.10
N VAL A 75 2.74 -11.98 -2.79
CA VAL A 75 1.88 -12.68 -3.76
C VAL A 75 0.45 -12.81 -3.24
N PRO A 76 -0.57 -12.69 -4.11
CA PRO A 76 -1.93 -13.01 -3.71
C PRO A 76 -2.06 -14.47 -3.27
N LEU A 77 -2.75 -14.70 -2.16
CA LEU A 77 -3.07 -16.04 -1.72
C LEU A 77 -4.07 -16.68 -2.72
N LYS A 78 -3.66 -17.78 -3.36
CA LYS A 78 -4.47 -18.45 -4.40
C LYS A 78 -5.44 -19.50 -3.85
N ILE A 79 -5.07 -20.13 -2.74
CA ILE A 79 -5.84 -21.21 -2.11
C ILE A 79 -5.86 -20.92 -0.61
N THR A 80 -7.05 -20.80 -0.06
CA THR A 80 -7.27 -20.87 1.39
C THR A 80 -7.73 -22.29 1.71
N CYS A 81 -7.22 -22.88 2.81
CA CYS A 81 -7.77 -24.14 3.29
C CYS A 81 -9.25 -23.93 3.62
N ARG A 82 -10.12 -24.87 3.21
CA ARG A 82 -11.50 -24.91 3.72
C ARG A 82 -11.41 -25.10 5.23
N THR A 83 -12.02 -24.20 5.98
CA THR A 83 -12.25 -24.38 7.41
C THR A 83 -13.02 -25.70 7.61
N PRO A 84 -12.58 -26.58 8.54
CA PRO A 84 -13.31 -27.81 8.86
C PRO A 84 -14.69 -27.52 9.45
#